data_AF-A0AA47EWE2-F1
#
_entry.id   AF-A0AA47EWE2-F1
#
_cell.length_a   1.000
_cell.length_b   1.000
_cell.length_c   1.000
_cell.angle_alpha   90.00
_cell.angle_beta   90.00
_cell.angle_gamma   90.00
#
_symmetry.space_group_name_H-M   'P 1'
#
loop_
_entity.id
_entity.type
_entity.pdbx_description
1 polymer ?
#
loop_
_entity_poly.entity_id
_entity_poly.type
_entity_poly.pdbx_seq_one_letter_code
_entity_poly.pdbx_strand_id
1 'polypeptide(L)' 'MLSDDNRRLLRLIHEKKPKFLTELAELSGRKVPNLSRTLRLMADYGLVSVRRNVRDVKPTALATEFLVVLD' A
#
# COMPACT_ATOMS: atom_id res chain seq x y z
N MET A 1 2.07 10.48 9.55
CA MET A 1 2.58 9.37 8.73
C MET A 1 1.80 8.05 8.86
N LEU A 2 0.63 8.03 9.51
CA LEU A 2 -0.41 7.02 9.29
C LEU A 2 -1.76 7.73 9.36
N SER A 3 -2.02 8.59 8.38
CA SER A 3 -3.32 9.24 8.21
C SER A 3 -4.40 8.18 7.99
N ASP A 4 -5.66 8.54 8.22
CA ASP A 4 -6.80 7.63 8.00
C ASP A 4 -6.82 7.09 6.57
N ASP A 5 -6.46 7.93 5.58
CA ASP A 5 -6.31 7.51 4.18
C ASP A 5 -5.26 6.41 4.00
N ASN A 6 -4.15 6.49 4.72
CA ASN A 6 -3.08 5.50 4.66
C ASN A 6 -3.48 4.21 5.39
N ARG A 7 -4.23 4.29 6.50
CA ARG A 7 -4.82 3.11 7.17
C ARG A 7 -5.85 2.43 6.27
N ARG A 8 -6.71 3.20 5.61
CA ARG A 8 -7.68 2.70 4.62
C ARG A 8 -6.98 2.06 3.43
N LEU A 9 -5.88 2.64 2.96
CA LEU A 9 -5.09 2.08 1.88
C LEU A 9 -4.54 0.69 2.24
N LEU A 10 -4.00 0.52 3.45
CA LEU A 10 -3.51 -0.78 3.93
C LEU A 10 -4.63 -1.82 3.99
N ARG A 11 -5.82 -1.44 4.49
CA ARG A 11 -7.00 -2.33 4.48
C ARG A 11 -7.40 -2.74 3.07
N LEU A 12 -7.47 -1.80 2.13
CA LEU A 12 -7.79 -2.08 0.72
C LEU A 12 -6.80 -3.06 0.08
N ILE A 13 -5.49 -2.88 0.32
CA ILE A 13 -4.46 -3.79 -0.17
C ILE A 13 -4.66 -5.20 0.41
N HIS A 14 -5.00 -5.29 1.70
CA HIS A 14 -5.22 -6.57 2.37
C HIS A 14 -6.49 -7.30 1.87
N GLU A 15 -7.62 -6.59 1.81
CA GLU A 15 -8.93 -7.15 1.45
C GLU A 15 -9.02 -7.49 -0.04
N LYS A 16 -8.58 -6.58 -0.91
CA LYS A 16 -8.75 -6.72 -2.36
C LYS A 16 -7.57 -7.40 -3.04
N LYS A 17 -6.41 -7.47 -2.38
CA LYS A 17 -5.16 -8.06 -2.91
C LYS A 17 -4.91 -7.66 -4.38
N PRO A 18 -4.95 -6.35 -4.69
CA PRO A 18 -4.88 -5.88 -6.06
C PRO A 18 -3.59 -6.36 -6.71
N LYS A 19 -3.69 -6.78 -7.96
CA LYS A 19 -2.54 -7.27 -8.73
C LYS A 19 -1.71 -6.14 -9.30
N PHE A 20 -2.32 -4.96 -9.47
CA PHE A 20 -1.71 -3.80 -10.12
C PHE A 20 -1.86 -2.53 -9.30
N LEU A 21 -0.91 -1.60 -9.48
CA LEU A 21 -0.97 -0.27 -8.87
C LEU A 21 -2.10 0.59 -9.44
N THR A 22 -2.47 0.38 -10.70
CA THR A 22 -3.62 1.02 -11.37
C THR A 22 -4.94 0.57 -10.75
N GLU A 23 -5.09 -0.72 -10.48
CA GLU A 23 -6.25 -1.27 -9.78
C GLU A 23 -6.36 -0.71 -8.36
N LEU A 24 -5.24 -0.60 -7.63
CA LEU A 24 -5.22 0.04 -6.32
C LEU A 24 -5.55 1.54 -6.40
N ALA A 25 -5.17 2.22 -7.49
CA ALA A 25 -5.52 3.61 -7.75
C ALA A 25 -7.02 3.80 -7.94
N GLU A 26 -7.66 2.92 -8.71
CA GLU A 26 -9.12 2.91 -8.89
C GLU A 26 -9.84 2.63 -7.57
N LEU A 27 -9.42 1.60 -6.83
CA LEU A 27 -10.03 1.21 -5.55
C LEU A 27 -9.90 2.28 -4.45
N SER A 28 -8.78 3.01 -4.43
CA SER A 28 -8.53 4.06 -3.43
C SER A 28 -8.93 5.46 -3.88
N GLY A 29 -9.28 5.67 -5.16
CA GLY A 29 -9.52 6.98 -5.75
C GLY A 29 -8.27 7.88 -5.82
N ARG A 30 -7.07 7.32 -5.65
CA ARG A 30 -5.81 8.07 -5.59
C ARG A 30 -5.02 7.92 -6.88
N LYS A 31 -4.30 8.98 -7.28
CA LYS A 31 -3.43 8.94 -8.46
C LYS A 31 -2.27 7.96 -8.25
N VAL A 32 -1.95 7.17 -9.28
CA VAL A 32 -0.85 6.19 -9.32
C VAL A 32 0.50 6.75 -8.82
N PRO A 33 0.95 7.96 -9.25
CA PRO A 33 2.23 8.50 -8.77
C PRO A 33 2.25 8.76 -7.25
N ASN A 34 1.12 9.19 -6.68
CA ASN A 34 0.99 9.46 -5.25
C ASN A 34 1.04 8.15 -4.46
N LEU A 35 0.35 7.11 -4.94
CA LEU A 35 0.39 5.78 -4.35
C LEU A 35 1.80 5.19 -4.40
N SER A 36 2.52 5.34 -5.52
CA SER A 36 3.89 4.85 -5.65
C SER A 36 4.81 5.45 -4.58
N ARG A 37 4.68 6.75 -4.30
CA ARG A 37 5.45 7.42 -3.23
C ARG A 37 5.05 6.93 -1.85
N THR A 38 3.75 6.82 -1.56
CA THR A 38 3.24 6.33 -0.27
C THR A 38 3.64 4.89 -0.01
N LEU A 39 3.50 4.00 -1.01
CA LEU A 39 3.85 2.59 -0.88
C LEU A 39 5.34 2.36 -0.70
N ARG A 40 6.19 3.18 -1.34
CA ARG A 40 7.64 3.11 -1.13
C ARG A 40 7.99 3.43 0.33
N LEU A 41 7.43 4.52 0.84
CA LEU A 41 7.62 4.93 2.23
C LEU A 41 7.11 3.86 3.20
N MET A 42 5.91 3.32 2.97
CA MET A 42 5.37 2.21 3.78
C MET A 42 6.21 0.94 3.68
N ALA A 43 6.84 0.66 2.54
CA ALA A 43 7.75 -0.47 2.38
C ALA A 43 9.05 -0.28 3.16
N ASP A 44 9.60 0.94 3.17
CA ASP A 44 10.79 1.28 3.96
C ASP A 44 10.52 1.10 5.47
N TYR A 45 9.28 1.35 5.93
CA TYR A 45 8.83 1.06 7.29
C TYR A 45 8.40 -0.40 7.54
N GLY A 46 8.53 -1.29 6.55
CA GLY A 46 8.14 -2.70 6.68
C GLY A 46 6.63 -2.97 6.73
N LEU A 47 5.79 -2.00 6.38
CA LEU A 47 4.32 -2.11 6.42
C LEU A 47 3.75 -2.82 5.18
N VAL A 48 4.42 -2.70 4.02
CA VAL A 48 3.99 -3.33 2.75
C VAL A 48 5.19 -3.86 1.96
N SER A 49 4.98 -4.92 1.18
CA SER A 49 5.95 -5.35 0.16
C SER A 49 5.47 -4.95 -1.23
N VAL A 50 6.35 -4.31 -1.99
CA VAL A 50 6.10 -3.97 -3.39
C VAL A 50 7.04 -4.78 -4.26
N ARG A 51 6.54 -5.82 -4.93
CA ARG A 51 7.33 -6.59 -5.89
C ARG A 51 7.17 -5.97 -7.28
N ARG A 52 8.29 -5.52 -7.86
CA ARG A 52 8.34 -5.03 -9.24
C ARG A 52 8.82 -6.17 -10.14
N ASN A 53 7.92 -6.75 -10.92
CA ASN A 53 8.32 -7.46 -12.12
C ASN A 53 8.30 -6.47 -13.29
N VAL A 54 9.18 -6.65 -14.26
CA VAL A 54 9.51 -5.68 -15.34
C VAL A 54 8.30 -5.27 -16.20
N ARG A 55 7.14 -5.91 -16.03
CA ARG A 55 5.84 -5.48 -16.59
C ARG A 55 4.73 -5.22 -15.56
N ASP A 56 4.81 -5.75 -14.35
CA ASP A 56 3.71 -5.75 -13.37
C ASP A 56 4.21 -5.53 -11.94
N VAL A 57 3.63 -4.55 -11.24
CA VAL A 57 3.91 -4.29 -9.83
C VAL A 57 2.77 -4.87 -8.99
N LYS A 58 3.05 -5.97 -8.28
CA LYS A 58 2.08 -6.64 -7.39
C LYS A 58 2.34 -6.23 -5.94
N PRO A 59 1.50 -5.37 -5.33
CA PRO A 59 1.60 -5.06 -3.91
C PRO A 59 1.09 -6.25 -3.08
N THR A 60 1.79 -6.58 -1.98
CA THR A 60 1.35 -7.60 -1.02
C THR A 60 1.53 -7.05 0.40
N ALA A 61 0.46 -7.01 1.18
CA ALA A 61 0.52 -6.66 2.60
C ALA A 61 1.15 -7.83 3.37
N LEU A 62 2.25 -7.57 4.08
CA LEU A 62 3.01 -8.59 4.82
C LEU A 62 2.61 -8.73 6.29
N ALA A 63 1.88 -7.77 6.84
CA ALA A 63 1.24 -7.96 8.13
C ALA A 63 -0.18 -7.38 8.12
N THR A 64 -1.04 -8.06 8.87
CA THR A 64 -2.47 -7.80 9.01
C THR A 64 -2.80 -7.10 10.32
N GLU A 65 -1.87 -7.10 11.27
CA GLU A 65 -1.96 -6.40 12.55
C GLU A 65 -0.63 -5.70 12.83
N PHE A 66 -0.71 -4.42 13.18
CA PHE A 66 0.43 -3.65 13.64
C PHE A 66 -0.04 -2.72 14.77
N LEU A 67 0.67 -2.74 15.90
CA LEU A 67 0.54 -1.74 16.95
C LEU A 67 1.46 -0.57 16.61
N VAL A 68 0.88 0.61 16.43
CA VAL A 68 1.64 1.84 16.18
C VAL A 68 1.63 2.64 17.48
N VAL A 69 2.73 2.59 18.22
CA VAL A 69 2.98 3.47 19.38
C VAL A 69 3.70 4.71 18.85
N LEU A 70 3.12 5.88 19.12
CA LEU A 70 3.71 7.18 18.83
C LEU A 70 3.95 7.84 20.20
N ASP A 71 5.20 8.18 20.48
CA ASP A 71 5.57 9.07 21.61
C ASP A 71 5.13 10.52 21.32
#